data_AF-A0A9P6WVF9-F1
#
_entry.id   AF-A0A9P6WVF9-F1
#
_cell.length_a   1.000
_cell.length_b   1.000
_cell.length_c   1.000
_cell.angle_alpha   90.00
_cell.angle_beta   90.00
_cell.angle_gamma   90.00
#
_symmetry.space_group_name_H-M   'P 1'
#
loop_
_entity.id
_entity.type
_entity.pdbx_description
1 polymer ?
#
loop_
_entity_poly.entity_id
_entity_poly.type
_entity_poly.pdbx_seq_one_letter_code
_entity_poly.pdbx_strand_id
1 'polypeptide(L)'
;MASPKNHFKAFFRLAELSEAEQTKQFACFPLRTTFIPCYMTLNSKIIHHHVLKSKKNPKTGSKFEIWGAVVDLNKKAFKHQGFQKALRFQGTLETDGVGVSIIKQNPDTSRKSPKLNTGKKVDGNQIEHIEGLGQVDLKSTEGKCVLIDPGRRDLMYCMKETSTVEEKRTLIFTKNNRSQCSRHFRYLRKRTQPFVVQKAEAILSRSESNSVDLKKFIQYIKTRASVKNTLYEYYENETTKSKETYFPESEFDFRVDQKSL
;
A
#
# COMPACT_ATOMS: atom_id res chain seq x y z
N MET A 1 1.18 21.49 22.64
CA MET A 1 1.54 21.04 21.27
C MET A 1 2.61 19.97 21.37
N ALA A 2 2.45 18.82 20.70
CA ALA A 2 3.52 17.82 20.65
C ALA A 2 4.72 18.39 19.87
N SER A 3 5.93 18.35 20.44
CA SER A 3 7.18 18.67 19.76
C SER A 3 7.89 17.36 19.40
N PRO A 4 7.80 16.87 18.15
CA PRO A 4 8.41 15.60 17.76
C PRO A 4 9.92 15.57 17.99
N LYS A 5 10.60 16.73 17.93
CA LYS A 5 12.02 16.88 18.25
C LYS A 5 12.34 16.52 19.71
N ASN A 6 11.42 16.82 20.63
CA ASN A 6 11.59 16.46 22.04
C ASN A 6 11.35 14.96 22.26
N HIS A 7 10.43 14.36 21.49
CA HIS A 7 10.21 12.91 21.52
C HIS A 7 11.43 12.17 20.98
N PHE A 8 12.09 12.68 19.93
CA PHE A 8 13.28 12.05 19.37
C PHE A 8 14.38 11.81 20.42
N LYS A 9 14.67 12.80 21.29
CA LYS A 9 15.65 12.61 22.37
C LYS A 9 15.25 11.51 23.36
N ALA A 10 13.96 11.46 23.72
CA ALA A 10 13.44 10.42 24.60
C ALA A 10 13.50 9.04 23.94
N PHE A 11 13.13 8.93 22.65
CA PHE A 11 13.23 7.68 21.87
C PHE A 11 14.67 7.20 21.74
N PHE A 12 15.62 8.12 21.49
CA PHE A 12 17.04 7.79 21.45
C PHE A 12 17.52 7.25 22.79
N ARG A 13 17.16 7.93 23.89
CA ARG A 13 17.52 7.47 25.24
C ARG A 13 16.92 6.11 25.58
N LEU A 14 15.68 5.85 25.17
CA LEU A 14 15.04 4.54 25.34
C LEU A 14 15.75 3.45 24.53
N ALA A 15 16.21 3.75 23.31
CA ALA A 15 16.97 2.80 22.50
C ALA A 15 18.34 2.49 23.11
N GLU A 16 19.04 3.51 23.63
CA GLU A 16 20.30 3.33 24.38
C GLU A 16 20.12 2.42 25.59
N LEU A 17 19.12 2.71 26.44
CA LEU A 17 18.82 1.89 27.60
C LEU A 17 18.42 0.48 27.18
N SER A 18 17.64 0.34 26.10
CA SER A 18 17.22 -0.98 25.64
C SER A 18 18.42 -1.83 25.22
N GLU A 19 19.39 -1.23 24.55
CA GLU A 19 20.63 -1.90 24.11
C GLU A 19 21.57 -2.22 25.29
N ALA A 20 21.70 -1.31 26.27
CA ALA A 20 22.52 -1.50 27.46
C ALA A 20 21.99 -2.65 28.35
N GLU A 21 20.67 -2.69 28.54
CA GLU A 21 19.97 -3.72 29.34
C GLU A 21 19.72 -5.02 28.56
N GLN A 22 20.25 -5.15 27.32
CA GLN A 22 20.05 -6.30 26.44
C GLN A 22 18.56 -6.67 26.21
N THR A 23 17.68 -5.67 26.28
CA THR A 23 16.27 -5.83 25.97
C THR A 23 16.04 -5.70 24.45
N LYS A 24 14.79 -5.89 24.02
CA LYS A 24 14.44 -5.83 22.60
C LYS A 24 14.75 -4.46 22.00
N GLN A 25 15.79 -4.40 21.17
CA GLN A 25 16.13 -3.22 20.37
C GLN A 25 14.97 -2.85 19.42
N PHE A 26 14.82 -1.55 19.15
CA PHE A 26 13.87 -1.02 18.19
C PHE A 26 14.52 0.06 17.34
N ALA A 27 13.98 0.29 16.14
CA ALA A 27 14.50 1.31 15.24
C ALA A 27 14.20 2.71 15.79
N CYS A 28 15.21 3.35 16.39
CA CYS A 28 15.11 4.74 16.86
C CYS A 28 15.01 5.73 15.69
N PHE A 29 15.73 5.45 14.61
CA PHE A 29 15.72 6.27 13.40
C PHE A 29 14.79 5.61 12.37
N PRO A 30 13.91 6.38 11.71
CA PRO A 30 13.01 5.86 10.67
C PRO A 30 13.76 5.62 9.36
N LEU A 31 14.86 4.87 9.43
CA LEU A 31 15.67 4.47 8.29
C LEU A 31 15.19 3.11 7.79
N ARG A 32 15.12 2.98 6.48
CA ARG A 32 14.75 1.73 5.83
C ARG A 32 15.93 0.78 5.82
N THR A 33 15.68 -0.46 6.23
CA THR A 33 16.67 -1.55 6.19
C THR A 33 16.49 -2.46 4.97
N THR A 34 15.30 -2.48 4.36
CA THR A 34 14.96 -3.32 3.21
C THR A 34 15.62 -2.85 1.91
N PHE A 35 15.90 -3.79 1.01
CA PHE A 35 16.34 -3.54 -0.36
C PHE A 35 15.17 -3.43 -1.36
N ILE A 36 13.99 -3.89 -0.96
CA ILE A 36 12.76 -3.78 -1.74
C ILE A 36 12.38 -2.29 -1.87
N PRO A 37 12.27 -1.75 -3.11
CA PRO A 37 11.73 -0.43 -3.34
C PRO A 37 10.34 -0.31 -2.73
N CYS A 38 10.03 0.82 -2.08
CA CYS A 38 8.65 1.07 -1.74
C CYS A 38 8.36 2.56 -1.66
N TYR A 39 7.09 2.84 -1.88
CA TYR A 39 6.49 4.15 -1.83
C TYR A 39 6.93 4.94 -0.58
N MET A 40 7.59 6.07 -0.82
CA MET A 40 7.89 7.09 0.17
C MET A 40 6.88 8.22 0.04
N THR A 41 6.34 8.67 1.16
CA THR A 41 5.37 9.76 1.17
C THR A 41 6.09 11.11 1.10
N LEU A 42 5.81 11.87 0.04
CA LEU A 42 6.23 13.24 -0.17
C LEU A 42 5.07 14.18 0.14
N ASN A 43 5.31 15.15 1.01
CA ASN A 43 4.38 16.23 1.31
C ASN A 43 5.00 17.58 0.91
N SER A 44 4.17 18.63 0.89
CA SER A 44 4.62 19.96 0.44
C SER A 44 5.79 20.53 1.23
N LYS A 45 5.98 20.17 2.52
CA LYS A 45 7.15 20.63 3.28
C LYS A 45 8.43 19.96 2.80
N ILE A 46 8.37 18.64 2.54
CA ILE A 46 9.50 17.89 1.98
C ILE A 46 9.87 18.47 0.62
N ILE A 47 8.87 18.71 -0.25
CA ILE A 47 9.09 19.34 -1.55
C ILE A 47 9.74 20.72 -1.40
N HIS A 48 9.20 21.57 -0.53
CA HIS A 48 9.71 22.92 -0.32
C HIS A 48 11.18 22.95 0.13
N HIS A 49 11.55 22.13 1.12
CA HIS A 49 12.88 22.19 1.71
C HIS A 49 13.92 21.33 0.98
N HIS A 50 13.53 20.17 0.45
CA HIS A 50 14.48 19.20 -0.11
C HIS A 50 14.52 19.20 -1.64
N VAL A 51 13.38 19.43 -2.31
CA VAL A 51 13.34 19.47 -3.78
C VAL A 51 13.61 20.89 -4.28
N LEU A 52 12.86 21.88 -3.77
CA LEU A 52 13.04 23.30 -4.13
C LEU A 52 14.18 23.98 -3.36
N LYS A 53 14.78 23.30 -2.38
CA LYS A 53 15.91 23.79 -1.56
C LYS A 53 15.65 25.15 -0.88
N SER A 54 14.38 25.46 -0.57
CA SER A 54 13.99 26.70 0.08
C SER A 54 14.29 26.65 1.57
N LYS A 55 15.03 27.66 2.06
CA LYS A 55 15.41 27.81 3.47
C LYS A 55 14.35 28.48 4.33
N LYS A 56 13.40 29.20 3.70
CA LYS A 56 12.33 29.89 4.43
C LYS A 56 11.28 28.87 4.87
N ASN A 57 10.41 29.24 5.81
CA ASN A 57 9.23 28.43 6.08
C ASN A 57 8.17 28.70 5.00
N PRO A 58 7.46 27.66 4.53
CA PRO A 58 6.38 27.86 3.56
C PRO A 58 5.27 28.70 4.19
N LYS A 59 4.71 29.64 3.41
CA LYS A 59 3.58 30.47 3.85
C LYS A 59 2.36 29.58 4.08
N THR A 60 1.53 29.92 5.05
CA THR A 60 0.26 29.22 5.28
C THR A 60 -0.61 29.34 4.02
N GLY A 61 -1.03 28.22 3.45
CA GLY A 61 -1.86 28.19 2.23
C GLY A 61 -1.09 28.01 0.92
N SER A 62 0.24 28.17 0.88
CA SER A 62 1.04 28.07 -0.37
C SER A 62 1.29 26.64 -0.84
N LYS A 63 0.48 25.68 -0.39
CA LYS A 63 0.69 24.24 -0.57
C LYS A 63 0.67 23.84 -2.06
N PHE A 64 -0.31 24.35 -2.78
CA PHE A 64 -0.51 24.05 -4.20
C PHE A 64 0.45 24.84 -5.08
N GLU A 65 0.88 26.03 -4.66
CA GLU A 65 1.95 26.78 -5.33
C GLU A 65 3.27 26.00 -5.29
N ILE A 66 3.62 25.47 -4.11
CA ILE A 66 4.83 24.63 -3.93
C ILE A 66 4.77 23.40 -4.82
N TRP A 67 3.62 22.72 -4.90
CA TRP A 67 3.46 21.58 -5.79
C TRP A 67 3.45 21.99 -7.26
N GLY A 68 2.80 23.10 -7.62
CA GLY A 68 2.75 23.62 -8.98
C GLY A 68 4.13 23.99 -9.54
N ALA A 69 5.10 24.30 -8.67
CA ALA A 69 6.49 24.52 -9.07
C ALA A 69 7.24 23.23 -9.45
N VAL A 70 6.72 22.05 -9.10
CA VAL A 70 7.39 20.74 -9.32
C VAL A 70 6.60 19.84 -10.26
N VAL A 71 5.27 19.95 -10.27
CA VAL A 71 4.38 19.14 -11.11
C VAL A 71 3.30 20.01 -11.75
N ASP A 72 2.88 19.64 -12.97
CA ASP A 72 1.75 20.28 -13.63
C ASP A 72 0.41 19.80 -13.04
N LEU A 73 -0.16 20.62 -12.15
CA LEU A 73 -1.43 20.34 -11.48
C LEU A 73 -2.64 20.39 -12.43
N ASN A 74 -2.48 20.82 -13.68
CA ASN A 74 -3.57 20.84 -14.67
C ASN A 74 -3.79 19.47 -15.34
N LYS A 75 -2.85 18.53 -15.18
CA LYS A 75 -2.98 17.17 -15.74
C LYS A 75 -4.17 16.43 -15.17
N LYS A 76 -4.76 15.54 -15.98
CA LYS A 76 -5.94 14.71 -15.61
C LYS A 76 -5.76 13.99 -14.27
N ALA A 77 -4.53 13.55 -13.98
CA ALA A 77 -4.18 12.86 -12.75
C ALA A 77 -4.43 13.70 -11.47
N PHE A 78 -4.35 15.04 -11.53
CA PHE A 78 -4.57 15.93 -10.39
C PHE A 78 -5.99 16.51 -10.31
N LYS A 79 -6.79 16.38 -11.38
CA LYS A 79 -8.19 16.82 -11.39
C LYS A 79 -9.01 16.09 -10.31
N HIS A 80 -10.01 16.78 -9.78
CA HIS A 80 -10.92 16.21 -8.77
C HIS A 80 -11.68 14.99 -9.31
N GLN A 81 -11.93 14.02 -8.44
CA GLN A 81 -12.54 12.72 -8.78
C GLN A 81 -13.63 12.33 -7.78
N GLY A 82 -14.33 11.23 -8.08
CA GLY A 82 -15.42 10.70 -7.26
C GLY A 82 -16.75 11.43 -7.44
N PHE A 83 -17.79 10.93 -6.76
CA PHE A 83 -19.11 11.54 -6.77
C PHE A 83 -19.03 13.02 -6.38
N GLN A 84 -19.65 13.88 -7.18
CA GLN A 84 -19.62 15.35 -7.01
C GLN A 84 -18.21 15.96 -6.84
N LYS A 85 -17.16 15.33 -7.41
CA LYS A 85 -15.77 15.81 -7.31
C LYS A 85 -15.27 15.94 -5.86
N ALA A 86 -15.76 15.06 -4.97
CA ALA A 86 -15.43 15.08 -3.56
C ALA A 86 -13.94 14.75 -3.28
N LEU A 87 -13.30 13.92 -4.09
CA LEU A 87 -11.89 13.54 -3.90
C LEU A 87 -10.96 14.58 -4.54
N ARG A 88 -10.19 15.26 -3.69
CA ARG A 88 -9.28 16.34 -4.09
C ARG A 88 -7.85 16.00 -3.70
N PHE A 89 -6.90 16.39 -4.54
CA PHE A 89 -5.49 16.29 -4.18
C PHE A 89 -5.22 17.21 -2.99
N GLN A 90 -4.65 16.63 -1.93
CA GLN A 90 -4.31 17.37 -0.71
C GLN A 90 -2.79 17.43 -0.56
N GLY A 91 -2.04 17.65 -1.65
CA GLY A 91 -0.58 17.88 -1.63
C GLY A 91 0.25 16.79 -0.95
N THR A 92 -0.15 15.53 -1.12
CA THR A 92 0.60 14.36 -0.71
C THR A 92 0.70 13.39 -1.87
N LEU A 93 1.91 12.97 -2.19
CA LEU A 93 2.22 12.02 -3.23
C LEU A 93 3.07 10.91 -2.63
N GLU A 94 2.93 9.69 -3.10
CA GLU A 94 3.85 8.61 -2.77
C GLU A 94 4.60 8.16 -4.01
N THR A 95 5.89 7.87 -3.88
CA THR A 95 6.70 7.35 -5.01
C THR A 95 7.82 6.44 -4.51
N ASP A 96 8.19 5.43 -5.28
CA ASP A 96 9.37 4.60 -5.04
C ASP A 96 10.52 4.91 -6.02
N GLY A 97 10.38 5.97 -6.82
CA GLY A 97 11.30 6.36 -7.89
C GLY A 97 10.93 5.79 -9.27
N VAL A 98 10.02 4.82 -9.35
CA VAL A 98 9.51 4.23 -10.60
C VAL A 98 8.02 4.55 -10.76
N GLY A 99 7.23 4.25 -9.75
CA GLY A 99 5.80 4.51 -9.66
C GLY A 99 5.47 5.75 -8.84
N VAL A 100 4.28 6.30 -9.08
CA VAL A 100 3.80 7.56 -8.52
C VAL A 100 2.31 7.41 -8.18
N SER A 101 1.97 7.53 -6.89
CA SER A 101 0.60 7.41 -6.35
C SER A 101 0.12 8.75 -5.79
N ILE A 102 -0.84 9.38 -6.46
CA ILE A 102 -1.39 10.67 -6.04
C ILE A 102 -2.51 10.46 -5.03
N ILE A 103 -2.31 10.91 -3.79
CA ILE A 103 -3.32 10.75 -2.73
C ILE A 103 -4.38 11.85 -2.84
N LYS A 104 -5.63 11.44 -3.05
CA LYS A 104 -6.81 12.31 -3.01
C LYS A 104 -7.68 11.97 -1.81
N GLN A 105 -8.18 12.99 -1.14
CA GLN A 105 -9.00 12.85 0.06
C GLN A 105 -10.25 13.71 -0.06
N ASN A 106 -11.31 13.28 0.62
CA ASN A 106 -12.49 14.10 0.79
C ASN A 106 -12.20 15.19 1.85
N PRO A 107 -12.34 16.49 1.53
CA PRO A 107 -12.05 17.57 2.48
C PRO A 107 -12.80 17.43 3.82
N ASP A 108 -13.99 16.83 3.83
CA ASP A 108 -14.85 16.73 5.01
C ASP A 108 -14.39 15.66 6.01
N THR A 109 -13.45 14.79 5.63
CA THR A 109 -12.95 13.68 6.47
C THR A 109 -11.78 14.05 7.39
N SER A 110 -11.43 15.34 7.47
CA SER A 110 -10.38 15.77 8.39
C SER A 110 -10.77 15.38 9.83
N ARG A 111 -9.81 14.90 10.63
CA ARG A 111 -10.07 14.49 12.03
C ARG A 111 -10.58 15.65 12.92
N LYS A 112 -10.61 16.88 12.40
CA LYS A 112 -11.02 18.13 13.05
C LYS A 112 -12.30 18.73 12.50
N SER A 113 -12.86 18.23 11.40
CA SER A 113 -14.20 18.66 11.01
C SER A 113 -15.16 18.18 12.11
N PRO A 114 -16.15 18.99 12.53
CA PRO A 114 -17.28 18.44 13.24
C PRO A 114 -17.73 17.25 12.40
N LYS A 115 -17.79 16.06 13.00
CA LYS A 115 -18.48 14.95 12.34
C LYS A 115 -19.84 15.55 12.00
N LEU A 116 -20.10 15.83 10.73
CA LEU A 116 -21.46 16.05 10.33
C LEU A 116 -22.10 14.73 10.75
N ASN A 117 -23.00 14.78 11.72
CA ASN A 117 -23.96 13.73 11.93
C ASN A 117 -24.84 13.69 10.67
N THR A 118 -24.26 13.38 9.52
CA THR A 118 -24.96 12.66 8.48
C THR A 118 -25.04 11.23 8.97
N GLY A 119 -25.86 11.05 10.01
CA GLY A 119 -26.97 10.14 9.83
C GLY A 119 -27.75 10.62 8.61
N LYS A 120 -27.19 10.41 7.41
CA LYS A 120 -28.05 10.09 6.30
C LYS A 120 -28.77 8.86 6.83
N LYS A 121 -30.04 9.05 7.23
CA LYS A 121 -31.02 8.03 6.92
C LYS A 121 -30.78 7.77 5.44
N VAL A 122 -29.98 6.74 5.17
CA VAL A 122 -30.03 6.09 3.88
C VAL A 122 -31.48 5.68 3.85
N ASP A 123 -32.25 6.40 3.06
CA ASP A 123 -33.63 6.03 2.84
C ASP A 123 -33.59 4.55 2.46
N GLY A 124 -34.41 3.76 3.12
CA GLY A 124 -34.33 2.30 3.15
C GLY A 124 -34.67 1.64 1.82
N ASN A 125 -34.36 2.28 0.69
CA ASN A 125 -34.26 1.63 -0.61
C ASN A 125 -32.97 0.81 -0.62
N GLN A 126 -33.10 -0.31 0.07
CA GLN A 126 -32.57 -1.62 -0.28
C GLN A 126 -31.96 -1.61 -1.68
N ILE A 127 -30.63 -1.66 -1.74
CA ILE A 127 -30.03 -2.37 -2.87
C ILE A 127 -30.49 -3.81 -2.66
N GLU A 128 -31.54 -4.22 -3.36
CA GLU A 128 -31.98 -5.62 -3.32
C GLU A 128 -30.80 -6.47 -3.77
N HIS A 129 -30.39 -7.40 -2.89
CA HIS A 129 -29.43 -8.42 -3.29
C HIS A 129 -30.02 -9.19 -4.47
N ILE A 130 -29.16 -9.76 -5.32
CA ILE A 130 -29.62 -10.59 -6.46
C ILE A 130 -30.61 -11.68 -6.00
N GLU A 131 -30.45 -12.15 -4.76
CA GLU A 131 -31.32 -13.13 -4.10
C GLU A 131 -32.76 -12.67 -3.88
N GLY A 132 -33.01 -11.35 -3.83
CA GLY A 132 -34.32 -10.74 -3.66
C GLY A 132 -34.98 -10.27 -4.95
N LEU A 133 -34.30 -10.35 -6.10
CA LEU A 133 -34.82 -9.90 -7.38
C LEU A 133 -35.87 -10.88 -7.93
N GLY A 134 -36.90 -10.32 -8.57
CA GLY A 134 -37.89 -11.10 -9.32
C GLY A 134 -37.33 -11.72 -10.61
N GLN A 135 -38.04 -12.71 -11.15
CA GLN A 135 -37.62 -13.46 -12.34
C GLN A 135 -37.38 -12.59 -13.59
N VAL A 136 -38.11 -11.48 -13.71
CA VAL A 136 -38.01 -10.54 -14.85
C VAL A 136 -36.71 -9.75 -14.77
N ASP A 137 -36.37 -9.25 -13.58
CA ASP A 137 -35.15 -8.48 -13.35
C ASP A 137 -33.90 -9.37 -13.47
N LEU A 138 -33.99 -10.63 -13.02
CA LEU A 138 -32.94 -11.64 -13.21
C LEU A 138 -32.68 -11.97 -14.69
N LYS A 139 -33.71 -12.04 -15.53
CA LYS A 139 -33.51 -12.22 -16.98
C LYS A 139 -32.87 -10.99 -17.63
N SER A 140 -33.13 -9.79 -17.09
CA SER A 140 -32.52 -8.56 -17.60
C SER A 140 -31.02 -8.43 -17.29
N THR A 141 -30.50 -9.25 -16.37
CA THR A 141 -29.08 -9.33 -16.03
C THR A 141 -28.34 -10.44 -16.77
N GLU A 142 -29.02 -11.20 -17.64
CA GLU A 142 -28.42 -12.23 -18.48
C GLU A 142 -27.32 -11.63 -19.39
N GLY A 143 -26.13 -12.22 -19.35
CA GLY A 143 -24.93 -11.71 -20.04
C GLY A 143 -24.23 -10.52 -19.37
N LYS A 144 -24.71 -10.02 -18.22
CA LYS A 144 -24.05 -8.95 -17.45
C LYS A 144 -23.31 -9.53 -16.24
N CYS A 145 -22.04 -9.18 -16.08
CA CYS A 145 -21.28 -9.51 -14.86
C CYS A 145 -21.60 -8.49 -13.77
N VAL A 146 -22.37 -8.91 -12.74
CA VAL A 146 -22.67 -8.07 -11.57
C VAL A 146 -21.88 -8.60 -10.37
N LEU A 147 -20.91 -7.82 -9.92
CA LEU A 147 -20.14 -8.07 -8.71
C LEU A 147 -19.98 -6.75 -7.95
N ILE A 148 -20.40 -6.76 -6.68
CA ILE A 148 -19.79 -6.15 -5.49
C ILE A 148 -20.90 -5.99 -4.43
N ASP A 149 -20.71 -6.57 -3.25
CA ASP A 149 -21.44 -6.19 -2.04
C ASP A 149 -20.46 -5.65 -0.97
N PRO A 150 -20.78 -4.53 -0.28
CA PRO A 150 -19.87 -3.72 0.52
C PRO A 150 -19.83 -4.16 2.00
N GLY A 151 -19.97 -5.45 2.25
CA GLY A 151 -19.84 -6.06 3.56
C GLY A 151 -18.37 -6.36 3.88
N ARG A 152 -17.77 -5.62 4.83
CA ARG A 152 -16.34 -5.70 5.25
C ARG A 152 -15.80 -7.10 5.64
N ARG A 153 -16.61 -8.15 5.60
CA ARG A 153 -16.26 -9.54 5.94
C ARG A 153 -15.72 -10.30 4.72
N ASP A 154 -16.38 -10.18 3.57
CA ASP A 154 -16.07 -10.95 2.36
C ASP A 154 -15.48 -10.01 1.30
N LEU A 155 -14.33 -10.38 0.73
CA LEU A 155 -13.58 -9.54 -0.21
C LEU A 155 -14.08 -9.70 -1.65
N MET A 156 -14.60 -10.88 -2.00
CA MET A 156 -15.21 -11.18 -3.29
C MET A 156 -16.22 -12.30 -3.07
N TYR A 157 -17.41 -12.15 -3.65
CA TYR A 157 -18.51 -13.12 -3.58
C TYR A 157 -18.98 -13.34 -5.01
N CYS A 158 -18.84 -14.56 -5.53
CA CYS A 158 -19.26 -14.92 -6.88
C CYS A 158 -20.25 -16.06 -6.83
N MET A 159 -21.23 -16.05 -7.73
CA MET A 159 -22.11 -17.17 -7.99
C MET A 159 -21.83 -17.67 -9.41
N LYS A 160 -21.67 -18.99 -9.59
CA LYS A 160 -21.44 -19.57 -10.91
C LYS A 160 -22.69 -19.37 -11.76
N GLU A 161 -22.52 -19.07 -13.05
CA GLU A 161 -23.65 -18.89 -13.99
C GLU A 161 -24.59 -20.11 -14.04
N THR A 162 -24.07 -21.30 -13.79
CA THR A 162 -24.84 -22.56 -13.75
C THR A 162 -25.56 -22.80 -12.41
N SER A 163 -25.63 -21.79 -11.53
CA SER A 163 -26.32 -21.93 -10.24
C SER A 163 -27.83 -21.85 -10.44
N THR A 164 -28.59 -22.73 -9.78
CA THR A 164 -30.06 -22.65 -9.72
C THR A 164 -30.51 -22.22 -8.33
N VAL A 165 -31.82 -21.98 -8.18
CA VAL A 165 -32.42 -21.60 -6.88
C VAL A 165 -32.24 -22.73 -5.86
N GLU A 166 -32.31 -23.98 -6.33
CA GLU A 166 -32.19 -25.20 -5.54
C GLU A 166 -30.73 -25.59 -5.29
N GLU A 167 -29.84 -25.39 -6.28
CA GLU A 167 -28.39 -25.65 -6.18
C GLU A 167 -27.56 -24.38 -6.40
N LYS A 168 -27.40 -23.61 -5.32
CA LYS A 168 -26.53 -22.42 -5.33
C LYS A 168 -25.05 -22.83 -5.32
N ARG A 169 -24.31 -22.56 -6.40
CA ARG A 169 -22.86 -22.77 -6.48
C ARG A 169 -22.12 -21.44 -6.30
N THR A 170 -21.66 -21.18 -5.09
CA THR A 170 -21.04 -19.90 -4.71
C THR A 170 -19.56 -20.05 -4.37
N LEU A 171 -18.78 -19.02 -4.71
CA LEU A 171 -17.39 -18.85 -4.33
C LEU A 171 -17.28 -17.62 -3.42
N ILE A 172 -16.88 -17.83 -2.17
CA ILE A 172 -16.69 -16.77 -1.19
C ILE A 172 -15.19 -16.62 -0.91
N PHE A 173 -14.63 -15.47 -1.28
CA PHE A 173 -13.25 -15.11 -0.97
C PHE A 173 -13.22 -14.16 0.21
N THR A 174 -12.79 -14.66 1.37
CA THR A 174 -12.73 -13.88 2.62
C THR A 174 -11.34 -13.28 2.85
N LYS A 175 -11.24 -12.37 3.83
CA LYS A 175 -9.94 -11.87 4.32
C LYS A 175 -9.02 -12.99 4.82
N ASN A 176 -9.58 -14.06 5.38
CA ASN A 176 -8.78 -15.21 5.84
C ASN A 176 -8.18 -15.97 4.64
N ASN A 177 -8.94 -16.16 3.57
CA ASN A 177 -8.44 -16.78 2.33
C ASN A 177 -7.30 -15.95 1.74
N ARG A 178 -7.45 -14.61 1.65
CA ARG A 178 -6.35 -13.70 1.25
C ARG A 178 -5.11 -13.86 2.12
N SER A 179 -5.29 -14.02 3.43
CA SER A 179 -4.18 -14.20 4.38
C SER A 179 -3.50 -15.57 4.23
N GLN A 180 -4.24 -16.62 3.86
CA GLN A 180 -3.68 -17.94 3.58
C GLN A 180 -2.90 -17.94 2.26
N CYS A 181 -3.44 -17.34 1.19
CA CYS A 181 -2.71 -17.16 -0.06
C CYS A 181 -1.41 -16.37 0.17
N SER A 182 -1.45 -15.28 0.94
CA SER A 182 -0.24 -14.50 1.23
C SER A 182 0.79 -15.29 2.05
N ARG A 183 0.35 -16.17 2.96
CA ARG A 183 1.25 -17.11 3.66
C ARG A 183 1.88 -18.12 2.70
N HIS A 184 1.09 -18.72 1.82
CA HIS A 184 1.56 -19.68 0.81
C HIS A 184 2.59 -19.03 -0.13
N PHE A 185 2.30 -17.88 -0.70
CA PHE A 185 3.24 -17.14 -1.56
C PHE A 185 4.51 -16.73 -0.82
N ARG A 186 4.40 -16.39 0.48
CA ARG A 186 5.58 -16.12 1.31
C ARG A 186 6.44 -17.36 1.52
N TYR A 187 5.84 -18.53 1.72
CA TYR A 187 6.58 -19.79 1.81
C TYR A 187 7.23 -20.18 0.49
N LEU A 188 6.50 -20.05 -0.63
CA LEU A 188 7.03 -20.28 -1.96
C LEU A 188 8.22 -19.36 -2.24
N ARG A 189 8.07 -18.04 -2.00
CA ARG A 189 9.15 -17.07 -2.20
C ARG A 189 10.41 -17.43 -1.42
N LYS A 190 10.28 -17.91 -0.19
CA LYS A 190 11.43 -18.41 0.60
C LYS A 190 12.05 -19.68 0.01
N ARG A 191 11.22 -20.63 -0.45
CA ARG A 191 11.70 -21.88 -1.06
C ARG A 191 12.40 -21.65 -2.41
N THR A 192 11.89 -20.73 -3.23
CA THR A 192 12.43 -20.42 -4.55
C THR A 192 13.56 -19.39 -4.52
N GLN A 193 13.86 -18.81 -3.35
CA GLN A 193 14.90 -17.79 -3.23
C GLN A 193 16.27 -18.41 -3.51
N PRO A 194 17.09 -17.82 -4.39
CA PRO A 194 18.43 -18.34 -4.68
C PRO A 194 19.29 -18.39 -3.41
N PHE A 195 20.11 -19.44 -3.28
CA PHE A 195 20.98 -19.65 -2.11
C PHE A 195 21.89 -18.44 -1.81
N VAL A 196 22.42 -17.80 -2.87
CA VAL A 196 23.26 -16.59 -2.76
C VAL A 196 22.52 -15.44 -2.07
N VAL A 197 21.22 -15.28 -2.33
CA VAL A 197 20.37 -14.25 -1.71
C VAL A 197 20.07 -14.63 -0.26
N GLN A 198 19.73 -15.89 0.01
CA GLN A 198 19.50 -16.36 1.39
C GLN A 198 20.73 -16.14 2.28
N LYS A 199 21.92 -16.42 1.76
CA LYS A 199 23.19 -16.19 2.48
C LYS A 199 23.44 -14.71 2.74
N ALA A 200 23.20 -13.86 1.73
CA ALA A 200 23.32 -12.41 1.86
C ALA A 200 22.35 -11.82 2.92
N GLU A 201 21.10 -12.28 2.94
CA GLU A 201 20.12 -11.89 3.96
C GLU A 201 20.51 -12.37 5.35
N ALA A 202 21.03 -13.60 5.48
CA ALA A 202 21.49 -14.14 6.75
C ALA A 202 22.69 -13.35 7.32
N ILE A 203 23.60 -12.87 6.48
CA ILE A 203 24.70 -11.98 6.88
C ILE A 203 24.14 -10.66 7.44
N LEU A 204 23.17 -10.07 6.74
CA LEU A 204 22.51 -8.83 7.16
C LEU A 204 21.71 -8.99 8.46
N SER A 205 20.97 -10.10 8.61
CA SER A 205 20.13 -10.32 9.80
C SER A 205 20.94 -10.51 11.08
N ARG A 206 22.21 -10.90 10.96
CA ARG A 206 23.14 -11.03 12.09
C ARG A 206 23.76 -9.69 12.50
N SER A 207 23.60 -8.65 11.69
CA SER A 207 24.12 -7.31 11.98
C SER A 207 23.08 -6.40 12.62
N GLU A 208 23.51 -5.52 13.52
CA GLU A 208 22.60 -4.72 14.36
C GLU A 208 22.13 -3.45 13.63
N SER A 209 21.08 -3.55 12.82
CA SER A 209 20.52 -2.41 12.06
C SER A 209 19.86 -1.34 12.93
N ASN A 210 19.48 -1.71 14.17
CA ASN A 210 18.75 -0.87 15.10
C ASN A 210 19.63 -0.33 16.24
N SER A 211 20.91 -0.68 16.25
CA SER A 211 21.84 -0.23 17.29
C SER A 211 22.00 1.29 17.24
N VAL A 212 22.04 1.90 18.42
CA VAL A 212 22.37 3.32 18.58
C VAL A 212 23.86 3.52 18.88
N ASP A 213 24.59 2.43 19.14
CA ASP A 213 26.06 2.46 19.18
C ASP A 213 26.63 2.72 17.78
N LEU A 214 27.43 3.78 17.68
CA LEU A 214 27.98 4.22 16.42
C LEU A 214 28.89 3.17 15.76
N LYS A 215 29.68 2.43 16.54
CA LYS A 215 30.62 1.44 15.99
C LYS A 215 29.87 0.25 15.40
N LYS A 216 28.87 -0.26 16.13
CA LYS A 216 27.99 -1.33 15.67
C LYS A 216 27.18 -0.90 14.44
N PHE A 217 26.65 0.31 14.43
CA PHE A 217 25.91 0.82 13.27
C PHE A 217 26.82 1.00 12.05
N ILE A 218 28.04 1.51 12.20
CA ILE A 218 29.05 1.56 11.13
C ILE A 218 29.34 0.16 10.59
N GLN A 219 29.47 -0.84 11.48
CA GLN A 219 29.68 -2.23 11.08
C GLN A 219 28.48 -2.78 10.29
N TYR A 220 27.24 -2.47 10.71
CA TYR A 220 26.04 -2.75 9.95
C TYR A 220 26.08 -2.12 8.55
N ILE A 221 26.46 -0.84 8.42
CA ILE A 221 26.55 -0.16 7.11
C ILE A 221 27.59 -0.84 6.20
N LYS A 222 28.76 -1.20 6.72
CA LYS A 222 29.79 -1.96 5.97
C LYS A 222 29.26 -3.32 5.51
N THR A 223 28.56 -4.02 6.39
CA THR A 223 27.95 -5.33 6.10
C THR A 223 26.85 -5.20 5.05
N ARG A 224 26.02 -4.16 5.14
CA ARG A 224 24.98 -3.85 4.16
C ARG A 224 25.57 -3.49 2.80
N ALA A 225 26.71 -2.81 2.76
CA ALA A 225 27.40 -2.46 1.53
C ALA A 225 28.00 -3.70 0.83
N SER A 226 28.55 -4.67 1.56
CA SER A 226 29.16 -5.87 0.97
C SER A 226 28.16 -6.78 0.27
N VAL A 227 26.94 -6.88 0.80
CA VAL A 227 25.84 -7.67 0.22
C VAL A 227 24.93 -6.87 -0.72
N LYS A 228 25.24 -5.58 -0.93
CA LYS A 228 24.41 -4.63 -1.67
C LYS A 228 24.08 -5.16 -3.06
N ASN A 229 25.09 -5.44 -3.87
CA ASN A 229 24.89 -5.77 -5.28
C ASN A 229 24.01 -7.02 -5.45
N THR A 230 24.27 -8.08 -4.67
CA THR A 230 23.47 -9.32 -4.70
C THR A 230 22.00 -9.09 -4.36
N LEU A 231 21.73 -8.30 -3.32
CA LEU A 231 20.34 -8.04 -2.90
C LEU A 231 19.64 -7.04 -3.80
N TYR A 232 20.34 -6.01 -4.29
CA TYR A 232 19.78 -5.07 -5.26
C TYR A 232 19.40 -5.80 -6.55
N GLU A 233 20.31 -6.57 -7.15
CA GLU A 233 20.03 -7.30 -8.38
C GLU A 233 18.83 -8.26 -8.23
N TYR A 234 18.69 -8.92 -7.08
CA TYR A 234 17.54 -9.78 -6.84
C TYR A 234 16.22 -8.99 -6.69
N TYR A 235 16.23 -7.92 -5.89
CA TYR A 235 15.00 -7.18 -5.55
C TYR A 235 14.60 -6.11 -6.57
N GLU A 236 15.53 -5.61 -7.38
CA GLU A 236 15.23 -4.73 -8.53
C GLU A 236 14.53 -5.51 -9.65
N ASN A 237 14.80 -6.82 -9.77
CA ASN A 237 14.29 -7.66 -10.86
C ASN A 237 12.93 -8.32 -10.60
N GLU A 238 12.23 -7.98 -9.51
CA GLU A 238 10.91 -8.60 -9.24
C GLU A 238 9.86 -8.26 -10.29
N THR A 239 10.04 -7.17 -11.05
CA THR A 239 9.11 -6.71 -12.09
C THR A 239 9.57 -7.01 -13.52
N THR A 240 10.85 -7.36 -13.75
CA THR A 240 11.38 -7.59 -15.12
C THR A 240 11.06 -8.96 -15.69
N LYS A 241 10.61 -9.92 -14.86
CA LYS A 241 10.23 -11.27 -15.32
C LYS A 241 8.77 -11.55 -14.98
N SER A 242 7.84 -10.99 -15.74
CA SER A 242 6.51 -11.60 -15.81
C SER A 242 6.67 -12.98 -16.46
N LYS A 243 6.74 -14.03 -15.66
CA LYS A 243 6.46 -15.37 -16.19
C LYS A 243 5.01 -15.34 -16.60
N GLU A 244 4.75 -15.42 -17.91
CA GLU A 244 3.42 -15.31 -18.52
C GLU A 244 2.43 -16.37 -18.01
N THR A 245 2.92 -17.42 -17.37
CA THR A 245 2.09 -18.49 -16.82
C THR A 245 2.58 -18.89 -15.43
N TYR A 246 1.99 -18.29 -14.39
CA TYR A 246 2.16 -18.78 -13.01
C TYR A 246 1.47 -20.14 -12.78
N PHE A 247 0.58 -20.53 -13.69
CA PHE A 247 -0.26 -21.71 -13.59
C PHE A 247 -0.43 -22.37 -14.98
N PRO A 248 0.58 -23.08 -15.49
CA PRO A 248 0.52 -23.67 -16.83
C PRO A 248 -0.53 -24.79 -16.96
N GLU A 249 -0.96 -25.39 -15.84
CA GLU A 249 -1.95 -26.48 -15.80
C GLU A 249 -3.34 -26.02 -15.32
N SER A 250 -3.54 -24.73 -15.03
CA SER A 250 -4.84 -24.22 -14.62
C SER A 250 -5.61 -23.73 -15.84
N GLU A 251 -6.60 -24.51 -16.28
CA GLU A 251 -7.67 -23.99 -17.11
C GLU A 251 -8.47 -22.98 -16.27
N PHE A 252 -8.20 -21.69 -16.45
CA PHE A 252 -9.09 -20.65 -15.95
C PHE A 252 -10.27 -20.53 -16.92
N ASP A 253 -11.49 -20.77 -16.42
CA ASP A 253 -12.75 -20.61 -17.16
C ASP A 253 -13.01 -19.18 -17.66
N PHE A 254 -12.15 -18.20 -17.31
CA PHE A 254 -12.29 -16.81 -17.74
C PHE A 254 -11.04 -16.34 -18.50
N ARG A 255 -11.23 -15.87 -19.73
CA ARG A 255 -10.19 -15.21 -20.54
C ARG A 255 -10.29 -13.70 -20.35
N VAL A 256 -9.20 -13.07 -19.94
CA VAL A 256 -9.11 -11.60 -19.91
C VAL A 256 -8.72 -11.14 -21.31
N ASP A 257 -9.64 -10.47 -22.00
CA ASP A 257 -9.40 -9.97 -23.35
C ASP A 257 -8.39 -8.79 -23.28
N GLN A 258 -7.22 -8.97 -23.89
CA GLN A 258 -6.12 -8.00 -23.82
C GLN A 258 -6.30 -6.78 -24.75
N LYS A 259 -7.44 -6.68 -25.45
CA LYS A 259 -7.65 -5.68 -26.50
C LYS A 259 -7.93 -4.23 -26.04
N SER A 260 -7.81 -3.92 -24.75
CA SER A 260 -8.09 -2.57 -24.26
C SER A 260 -7.05 -2.08 -23.25
N LEU A 261 -5.79 -2.05 -23.68
CA LEU A 261 -4.74 -1.21 -23.08
C LEU A 261 -4.48 0.01 -23.96
#